data_AF-A0AB72XNJ9-F1
#
_entry.id   AF-A0AB72XNJ9-F1
#
_cell.length_a   1.000
_cell.length_b   1.000
_cell.length_c   1.000
_cell.angle_alpha   90.00
_cell.angle_beta   90.00
_cell.angle_gamma   90.00
#
_symmetry.space_group_name_H-M   'P 1'
#
loop_
_entity.id
_entity.type
_entity.pdbx_description
1 polymer ?
#
loop_
_entity_poly.entity_id
_entity_poly.type
_entity_poly.pdbx_seq_one_letter_code
_entity_poly.pdbx_strand_id
1 'polypeptide(L)'
;MFGQWEFDVSPTGGIAVASTEVEHFAGSQHEVDTAEVPSAAWGWSRIDHRTWHIVGLCIFGFLLAMLRGNHVGHVEDWFLITFAAVVLFVLARDLWGRRRGWIR
;
A
#
# COMPACT_ATOMS: atom_id res chain seq x y z
N MET A 1 15.07 14.31 62.13
CA MET A 1 14.86 13.44 60.95
C MET A 1 13.76 14.07 60.10
N PHE A 2 14.10 14.97 59.18
CA PHE A 2 13.19 15.49 58.16
C PHE A 2 14.02 15.79 56.92
N GLY A 3 13.68 15.14 55.81
CA GLY A 3 14.44 15.11 54.57
C GLY A 3 14.28 16.40 53.76
N GLN A 4 15.35 16.76 53.06
CA GLN A 4 15.35 17.80 52.05
C GLN A 4 14.71 17.26 50.77
N TRP A 5 13.65 17.93 50.30
CA TRP A 5 13.11 17.78 48.96
C TRP A 5 13.45 19.07 48.21
N GLU A 6 14.48 19.00 47.38
CA GLU A 6 14.85 20.06 46.45
C GLU A 6 13.94 19.92 45.23
N PHE A 7 13.03 20.89 45.02
CA PHE A 7 12.25 20.97 43.80
C PHE A 7 13.09 21.73 42.76
N ASP A 8 13.52 21.04 41.71
CA ASP A 8 14.18 21.68 40.56
C ASP A 8 13.12 22.50 39.80
N VAL A 9 13.10 23.81 40.04
CA VAL A 9 12.24 24.74 39.32
C VAL A 9 13.05 25.32 38.17
N SER A 10 12.79 24.85 36.95
CA SER A 10 13.34 25.44 35.73
C SER A 10 12.96 26.93 35.63
N PRO A 11 13.89 27.88 35.44
CA PRO A 11 13.62 29.32 35.56
C PRO A 11 12.76 29.93 34.44
N THR A 12 12.31 29.13 33.47
CA THR A 12 11.54 29.62 32.33
C THR A 12 10.29 28.77 32.23
N GLY A 13 9.13 29.36 32.54
CA GLY A 13 7.82 28.71 32.56
C GLY A 13 7.34 28.28 31.17
N GLY A 14 8.00 27.28 30.59
CA GLY A 14 7.48 26.47 29.50
C GLY A 14 7.18 25.09 30.06
N ILE A 15 5.90 24.71 30.07
CA ILE A 15 5.51 23.32 30.27
C ILE A 15 6.27 22.53 29.19
N ALA A 16 7.03 21.50 29.55
CA ALA A 16 7.60 20.58 28.57
C ALA A 16 6.43 19.84 27.89
N VAL A 17 5.89 20.45 26.84
CA VAL A 17 4.96 19.78 25.93
C VAL A 17 5.82 18.80 25.15
N ALA A 18 5.56 17.51 25.31
CA ALA A 18 6.15 16.50 24.44
C ALA A 18 5.88 16.94 23.00
N SER A 19 6.94 17.30 22.28
CA SER A 19 6.81 17.74 20.90
C SER A 19 6.16 16.61 20.12
N THR A 20 4.93 16.80 19.67
CA THR A 20 4.24 15.85 18.78
C THR A 20 4.69 16.08 17.34
N GLU A 21 5.95 16.43 17.14
CA GLU A 21 6.56 16.35 15.83
C GLU A 21 6.77 14.86 15.54
N VAL A 22 5.75 14.27 14.91
CA VAL A 22 5.93 13.01 14.20
C VAL A 22 6.99 13.30 13.14
N GLU A 23 8.18 12.72 13.30
CA GLU A 23 9.13 12.65 12.20
C GLU A 23 8.45 11.88 11.06
N HIS A 24 7.86 12.64 10.14
CA HIS A 24 7.44 12.10 8.86
C HIS A 24 8.72 11.64 8.18
N PHE A 25 8.84 10.33 7.94
CA PHE A 25 9.97 9.72 7.24
C PHE A 25 9.96 10.12 5.76
N ALA A 26 10.01 11.44 5.48
CA ALA A 26 10.09 12.09 4.17
C ALA A 26 11.43 11.85 3.44
N GLY A 27 12.16 10.80 3.86
CA GLY A 27 13.44 10.39 3.31
C GLY A 27 13.46 8.95 2.81
N SER A 28 12.35 8.22 2.84
CA SER A 28 12.31 6.97 2.08
C SER A 28 12.21 7.31 0.60
N GLN A 29 13.04 6.68 -0.24
CA GLN A 29 13.05 6.81 -1.71
C GLN A 29 11.68 6.54 -2.41
N HIS A 30 10.64 6.26 -1.62
CA HIS A 30 9.30 5.82 -2.01
C HIS A 30 8.19 6.76 -1.51
N GLU A 31 8.48 7.89 -0.85
CA GLU A 31 7.45 8.86 -0.44
C GLU A 31 7.01 9.75 -1.63
N VAL A 32 5.71 9.99 -1.78
CA VAL A 32 5.19 10.97 -2.76
C VAL A 32 5.30 12.34 -2.13
N ASP A 33 5.90 13.30 -2.83
CA ASP A 33 6.04 14.66 -2.33
C ASP A 33 4.66 15.26 -2.01
N THR A 34 4.47 15.64 -0.75
CA THR A 34 3.24 16.26 -0.25
C THR A 34 3.01 17.64 -0.87
N ALA A 35 4.04 18.24 -1.49
CA ALA A 35 3.92 19.48 -2.26
C ALA A 35 3.14 19.30 -3.58
N GLU A 36 3.18 18.12 -4.20
CA GLU A 36 2.43 17.83 -5.43
C GLU A 36 1.02 17.32 -5.14
N VAL A 37 0.87 16.45 -4.13
CA VAL A 37 -0.42 15.87 -3.73
C VAL A 37 -0.62 15.99 -2.21
N PRO A 38 -1.35 17.00 -1.72
CA PRO A 38 -1.52 17.22 -0.28
C PRO A 38 -2.22 16.07 0.45
N SER A 39 -3.01 15.24 -0.26
CA SER A 39 -3.62 14.04 0.33
C SER A 39 -2.61 12.92 0.60
N ALA A 40 -1.37 13.01 0.10
CA ALA A 40 -0.30 12.07 0.41
C ALA A 40 -0.01 11.98 1.91
N ALA A 41 -0.24 13.08 2.65
CA ALA A 41 -0.15 13.10 4.11
C ALA A 41 -1.18 12.19 4.81
N TRP A 42 -2.29 11.84 4.15
CA TRP A 42 -3.32 10.94 4.69
C TRP A 42 -3.06 9.45 4.38
N GLY A 43 -1.99 9.14 3.64
CA GLY A 43 -1.48 7.77 3.46
C GLY A 43 -2.09 6.95 2.32
N TRP A 44 -3.15 7.42 1.66
CA TRP A 44 -3.83 6.67 0.59
C TRP A 44 -3.32 6.96 -0.84
N SER A 45 -2.45 7.97 -1.00
CA SER A 45 -2.12 8.52 -2.33
C SER A 45 -1.14 7.68 -3.15
N ARG A 46 -0.35 6.81 -2.50
CA ARG A 46 0.62 5.95 -3.19
C ARG A 46 0.22 4.49 -3.05
N ILE A 47 -0.28 3.92 -4.14
CA ILE A 47 -0.38 2.46 -4.27
C ILE A 47 0.83 1.97 -5.05
N ASP A 48 1.58 1.06 -4.44
CA ASP A 48 2.68 0.38 -5.11
C ASP A 48 2.18 -0.54 -6.23
N HIS A 49 2.94 -0.57 -7.31
CA HIS A 49 2.75 -1.51 -8.40
C HIS A 49 2.75 -2.96 -7.90
N ARG A 50 3.56 -3.27 -6.87
CA ARG A 50 3.60 -4.60 -6.25
C ARG A 50 2.25 -5.00 -5.66
N THR A 51 1.55 -4.07 -5.02
CA THR A 51 0.20 -4.29 -4.49
C THR A 51 -0.77 -4.61 -5.61
N TRP A 52 -0.73 -3.89 -6.73
CA TRP A 52 -1.55 -4.19 -7.91
C TRP A 52 -1.30 -5.60 -8.48
N HIS A 53 -0.05 -6.10 -8.43
CA HIS A 53 0.24 -7.47 -8.87
C HIS A 53 -0.35 -8.50 -7.93
N ILE A 54 -0.23 -8.29 -6.63
CA ILE A 54 -0.76 -9.20 -5.63
C ILE A 54 -2.28 -9.25 -5.76
N VAL A 55 -2.94 -8.10 -5.85
CA VAL A 55 -4.39 -8.01 -6.05
C VAL A 55 -4.80 -8.70 -7.36
N GLY A 56 -4.09 -8.43 -8.46
CA GLY A 56 -4.36 -9.07 -9.75
C GLY A 56 -4.19 -10.59 -9.72
N LEU A 57 -3.15 -11.10 -9.05
CA LEU A 57 -2.93 -12.54 -8.87
C LEU A 57 -4.00 -13.17 -7.97
N CYS A 58 -4.44 -12.47 -6.92
CA CYS A 58 -5.55 -12.90 -6.08
C CYS A 58 -6.85 -13.02 -6.89
N ILE A 59 -7.19 -12.02 -7.72
CA ILE A 59 -8.37 -12.06 -8.60
C ILE A 59 -8.26 -13.22 -9.60
N PHE A 60 -7.09 -13.41 -10.21
CA PHE A 60 -6.84 -14.54 -11.10
C PHE A 60 -7.08 -15.89 -10.40
N GLY A 61 -6.51 -16.09 -9.21
CA GLY A 61 -6.73 -17.30 -8.42
C GLY A 61 -8.20 -17.50 -8.01
N PHE A 62 -8.89 -16.41 -7.67
CA PHE A 62 -10.31 -16.43 -7.33
C PHE A 62 -11.19 -16.86 -8.50
N LEU A 63 -10.96 -16.32 -9.70
CA LEU A 63 -11.68 -16.72 -10.92
C LEU A 63 -11.50 -18.20 -11.24
N LEU A 64 -10.28 -18.73 -11.05
CA LEU A 64 -10.01 -20.16 -11.23
C LEU A 64 -10.70 -21.02 -10.16
N ALA A 65 -10.79 -20.53 -8.91
CA ALA A 65 -11.51 -21.23 -7.86
C ALA A 65 -13.01 -21.36 -8.17
N MET A 66 -13.60 -20.36 -8.84
CA MET A 66 -15.01 -20.39 -9.26
C MET A 66 -15.34 -21.39 -10.38
N LEU A 67 -14.34 -21.95 -11.05
CA LEU A 67 -14.53 -23.08 -11.98
C LEU A 67 -14.98 -24.36 -11.25
N ARG A 68 -14.70 -24.46 -9.93
CA ARG A 68 -15.14 -25.59 -9.12
C ARG A 68 -16.58 -25.36 -8.64
N GLY A 69 -17.54 -25.82 -9.43
CA GLY A 69 -18.98 -25.77 -9.13
C GLY A 69 -19.80 -26.69 -10.05
N ASN A 70 -21.12 -26.74 -9.84
CA ASN A 70 -22.05 -27.53 -10.67
C ASN A 70 -22.42 -26.77 -11.96
N HIS A 71 -21.45 -26.61 -12.87
CA HIS A 71 -21.64 -25.92 -14.14
C HIS A 71 -22.27 -26.86 -15.18
N VAL A 72 -23.60 -26.80 -15.34
CA VAL A 72 -24.31 -27.57 -16.37
C VAL A 72 -24.52 -26.67 -17.59
N GLY A 73 -23.66 -26.84 -18.60
CA GLY A 73 -23.70 -26.07 -19.84
C GLY A 73 -22.39 -25.34 -20.19
N HIS A 74 -21.39 -25.33 -19.29
CA HIS A 74 -20.02 -24.83 -19.49
C HIS A 74 -19.86 -23.37 -19.95
N VAL A 75 -20.95 -22.65 -20.15
CA VAL A 75 -20.90 -21.25 -20.62
C VAL A 75 -20.23 -20.35 -19.58
N GLU A 76 -20.52 -20.54 -18.29
CA GLU A 76 -19.86 -19.82 -17.20
C GLU A 76 -18.36 -20.13 -17.11
N ASP A 77 -17.95 -21.39 -17.31
CA ASP A 77 -16.53 -21.76 -17.37
C ASP A 77 -15.78 -21.00 -18.46
N TRP A 78 -16.39 -20.85 -19.65
CA TRP A 78 -15.80 -20.07 -20.75
C TRP A 78 -15.61 -18.61 -20.39
N PHE A 79 -16.58 -17.98 -19.73
CA PHE A 79 -16.44 -16.60 -19.26
C PHE A 79 -15.34 -16.49 -18.20
N LEU A 80 -15.33 -17.37 -17.19
CA LEU A 80 -14.33 -17.38 -16.13
C LEU A 80 -12.91 -17.57 -16.68
N ILE A 81 -12.70 -18.54 -17.58
CA ILE A 81 -11.42 -18.78 -18.24
C ILE A 81 -11.00 -17.56 -19.08
N THR A 82 -11.93 -16.98 -19.84
CA THR A 82 -11.63 -15.80 -20.67
C THR A 82 -11.18 -14.62 -19.82
N PHE A 83 -11.91 -14.30 -18.75
CA PHE A 83 -11.53 -13.21 -17.84
C PHE A 83 -10.22 -13.51 -17.11
N ALA A 84 -10.02 -14.74 -16.65
CA ALA A 84 -8.76 -15.15 -16.02
C ALA A 84 -7.57 -14.98 -16.99
N ALA A 85 -7.73 -15.38 -18.26
CA ALA A 85 -6.70 -15.22 -19.28
C ALA A 85 -6.38 -13.74 -19.57
N VAL A 86 -7.41 -12.88 -19.64
CA VAL A 86 -7.23 -11.42 -19.82
C VAL A 86 -6.45 -10.82 -18.64
N VAL A 87 -6.83 -11.15 -17.41
CA VAL A 87 -6.12 -10.67 -16.21
C VAL A 87 -4.66 -11.13 -16.24
N LEU A 88 -4.41 -12.42 -16.47
CA LEU A 88 -3.06 -12.97 -16.55
C LEU A 88 -2.23 -12.29 -17.65
N PHE A 89 -2.83 -12.01 -18.81
CA PHE A 89 -2.17 -11.30 -19.91
C PHE A 89 -1.74 -9.89 -19.50
N VAL A 90 -2.61 -9.13 -18.81
CA VAL A 90 -2.27 -7.78 -18.33
C VAL A 90 -1.12 -7.83 -17.33
N LEU A 91 -1.16 -8.74 -16.35
CA LEU A 91 -0.07 -8.92 -15.37
C LEU A 91 1.24 -9.32 -16.04
N ALA A 92 1.20 -10.27 -16.97
CA ALA A 92 2.38 -10.73 -17.69
C ALA A 92 2.99 -9.62 -18.55
N ARG A 93 2.14 -8.86 -19.27
CA ARG A 93 2.55 -7.70 -20.07
C ARG A 93 3.20 -6.65 -19.19
N ASP A 94 2.59 -6.34 -18.06
CA ASP A 94 3.06 -5.31 -17.14
C ASP A 94 4.42 -5.69 -16.53
N LEU A 95 4.57 -6.95 -16.10
CA LEU A 95 5.85 -7.50 -15.63
C LEU A 95 6.92 -7.46 -16.73
N TRP A 96 6.55 -7.79 -17.96
CA TRP A 96 7.45 -7.79 -19.11
C TRP A 96 7.91 -6.38 -19.51
N GLY A 97 6.99 -5.42 -19.54
CA GLY A 97 7.28 -4.01 -19.86
C GLY A 97 8.28 -3.39 -18.89
N ARG A 98 8.17 -3.73 -17.59
CA ARG A 98 9.16 -3.33 -16.59
C ARG A 98 10.48 -4.09 -16.70
N ARG A 99 10.47 -5.41 -16.96
CA ARG A 99 11.71 -6.20 -17.15
C ARG A 99 12.56 -5.68 -18.32
N ARG A 100 11.92 -5.12 -19.36
CA ARG A 100 12.62 -4.51 -20.51
C ARG A 100 12.96 -3.03 -20.33
N GLY A 101 12.62 -2.43 -19.19
CA GLY A 101 12.94 -1.03 -18.88
C GLY A 101 12.18 0.00 -19.70
N TRP A 102 11.06 -0.39 -20.34
CA TRP A 102 10.26 0.51 -21.18
C TRP A 102 9.30 1.39 -20.39
N ILE A 103 9.03 1.00 -19.14
CA ILE A 103 8.11 1.68 -18.23
C ILE A 103 8.91 1.93 -16.95
N ARG A 104 9.13 3.21 -16.64
CA ARG A 104 9.80 3.68 -15.42
C ARG A 104 8.77 3.99 -14.36
#